data_AF-A0A848LGQ2-F1
#
_entry.id   AF-A0A848LGQ2-F1
#
_cell.length_a   1.000
_cell.length_b   1.000
_cell.length_c   1.000
_cell.angle_alpha   90.00
_cell.angle_beta   90.00
_cell.angle_gamma   90.00
#
_symmetry.space_group_name_H-M   'P 1'
#
loop_
_entity.id
_entity.type
_entity.pdbx_description
1 polymer ?
#
loop_
_entity_poly.entity_id
_entity_poly.type
_entity_poly.pdbx_seq_one_letter_code
_entity_poly.pdbx_strand_id
1 'polypeptide(L)'
;MSPSTHRVQLLRAPEAGPRAGAATLALARALGIPRADAALLLSAVPRVLPRGLPLDAAQRLLETLRAAGAEGTVLEAPASGSRCAEHPALEDEGPCEVCGARICAVCVLARGARRCGTCERRLTRARRFQHWRVAVLLVGLCVALVWGFSVQRQRDERTTWTRPLRVAVVLLGEDDGAAQVLRNGLPRLESWFAREHLRHRPDGLKEPVRFEVFGPVHPEAPLPWPDDASSGWLGRLRYMRTLQGALEPLDTAVRLEPRGYDARLYVVVESDTSSTFAEGVGAAGGELGLVQARVKGEDATLALTALAHELLHCLGATDKYDAQGHALLPQGLVDPERSPLLPQQQAEVMVGEVPLEAGTGKLPDSLDELAVGPLTAAEVRWTSR
;
A
#
# COMPACT_ATOMS: atom_id res chain seq x y z
N MET A 1 60.64 39.54 17.11
CA MET A 1 60.16 38.79 18.28
C MET A 1 58.64 38.77 18.21
N SER A 2 58.02 37.60 18.04
CA SER A 2 56.56 37.51 18.14
C SER A 2 56.15 37.91 19.56
N PRO A 3 55.09 38.72 19.75
CA PRO A 3 54.64 39.08 21.09
C PRO A 3 54.31 37.80 21.88
N SER A 4 54.87 37.65 23.07
CA SER A 4 54.49 36.57 23.98
C SER A 4 53.04 36.78 24.41
N THR A 5 52.25 35.71 24.36
CA THR A 5 50.85 35.74 24.77
C THR A 5 50.67 34.84 25.99
N HIS A 6 49.70 35.17 26.83
CA HIS A 6 49.44 34.44 28.06
C HIS A 6 48.05 33.81 28.01
N ARG A 7 47.92 32.57 28.47
CA ARG A 7 46.64 31.86 28.56
C ARG A 7 46.30 31.59 30.02
N VAL A 8 45.03 31.70 30.36
CA VAL A 8 44.55 31.32 31.70
C VAL A 8 44.22 29.82 31.68
N GLN A 9 44.85 29.06 32.58
CA GLN A 9 44.48 27.69 32.90
C GLN A 9 43.53 27.70 34.10
N LEU A 10 42.32 27.20 33.91
CA LEU A 10 41.35 27.02 35.00
C LEU A 10 41.44 25.58 35.52
N LEU A 11 41.59 25.44 36.83
CA LEU A 11 41.68 24.17 37.53
C LEU A 11 40.34 23.81 38.19
N ARG A 12 39.62 24.82 38.71
CA ARG A 12 38.33 24.66 39.36
C ARG A 12 37.37 25.76 38.92
N ALA A 13 36.11 25.38 38.69
CA ALA A 13 35.03 26.28 38.33
C ALA A 13 34.50 27.02 39.57
N PRO A 14 33.92 28.22 39.39
CA PRO A 14 33.22 28.90 40.49
C PRO A 14 31.99 28.08 40.93
N GLU A 15 31.65 28.13 42.22
CA GLU A 15 30.43 27.50 42.74
C GLU A 15 29.17 28.09 42.10
N ALA A 16 28.14 27.25 41.93
CA ALA A 16 26.88 27.68 41.32
C ALA A 16 26.22 28.80 42.14
N GLY A 17 25.97 29.96 41.52
CA GLY A 17 25.36 31.11 42.19
C GLY A 17 25.52 32.42 41.41
N PRO A 18 25.11 33.57 41.98
CA PRO A 18 25.18 34.88 41.32
C PRO A 18 26.60 35.26 40.86
N ARG A 19 27.61 34.82 41.61
CA ARG A 19 29.04 35.02 41.30
C ARG A 19 29.49 34.25 40.05
N ALA A 20 28.91 33.07 39.79
CA ALA A 20 29.18 32.31 38.55
C ALA A 20 28.64 33.04 37.30
N GLY A 21 27.55 33.79 37.42
CA GLY A 21 27.05 34.65 36.35
C GLY A 21 28.03 35.79 35.99
N ALA A 22 28.63 36.40 37.02
CA ALA A 22 29.67 37.42 36.84
C ALA A 22 30.94 36.84 36.20
N ALA A 23 31.38 35.65 36.64
CA ALA A 23 32.50 34.93 36.03
C ALA A 23 32.24 34.60 34.55
N THR A 24 31.04 34.11 34.23
CA THR A 24 30.61 33.82 32.86
C THR A 24 30.64 35.06 31.98
N LEU A 25 30.16 36.20 32.50
CA LEU A 25 30.17 37.48 31.78
C LEU A 25 31.59 38.01 31.56
N ALA A 26 32.45 37.93 32.58
CA ALA A 26 33.84 38.34 32.48
C ALA A 26 34.59 37.51 31.44
N LEU A 27 34.39 36.19 31.46
CA LEU A 27 34.97 35.27 30.49
C LEU A 27 34.45 35.52 29.06
N ALA A 28 33.13 35.68 28.90
CA ALA A 28 32.50 35.99 27.62
C ALA A 28 33.09 37.27 26.99
N ARG A 29 33.26 38.32 27.79
CA ARG A 29 33.84 39.60 27.34
C ARG A 29 35.32 39.47 27.00
N ALA A 30 36.11 38.81 27.84
CA ALA A 30 37.54 38.67 27.62
C ALA A 30 37.85 37.80 26.38
N LEU A 31 37.03 36.77 26.13
CA LEU A 31 37.18 35.89 24.98
C LEU A 31 36.43 36.35 23.73
N GLY A 32 35.50 37.30 23.85
CA GLY A 32 34.69 37.79 22.73
C GLY A 32 33.70 36.74 22.21
N ILE A 33 33.10 35.95 23.12
CA ILE A 33 32.18 34.85 22.80
C ILE A 33 30.82 35.01 23.51
N PRO A 34 29.75 34.35 23.03
CA PRO A 34 28.47 34.29 23.72
C PRO A 34 28.59 33.79 25.17
N ARG A 35 27.68 34.26 26.05
CA ARG A 35 27.63 33.83 27.46
C ARG A 35 27.44 32.32 27.61
N ALA A 36 26.68 31.69 26.72
CA ALA A 36 26.47 30.24 26.73
C ALA A 36 27.79 29.46 26.51
N ASP A 37 28.61 29.92 25.57
CA ASP A 37 29.91 29.32 25.26
C ASP A 37 30.93 29.56 26.38
N ALA A 38 30.88 30.72 27.02
CA ALA A 38 31.68 31.00 28.21
C ALA A 38 31.28 30.09 29.38
N ALA A 39 29.98 29.89 29.61
CA ALA A 39 29.49 28.98 30.64
C ALA A 39 29.94 27.53 30.38
N LEU A 40 29.90 27.10 29.11
CA LEU A 40 30.39 25.79 28.67
C LEU A 40 31.89 25.59 28.92
N LEU A 41 32.70 26.64 28.72
CA LEU A 41 34.13 26.59 29.05
C LEU A 41 34.38 26.51 30.56
N LEU A 42 33.60 27.24 31.36
CA LEU A 42 33.71 27.20 32.82
C LEU A 42 33.28 25.86 33.42
N SER A 43 32.28 25.19 32.84
CA SER A 43 31.84 23.88 33.33
C SER A 43 32.80 22.74 32.95
N ALA A 44 33.71 22.96 32.00
CA ALA A 44 34.59 21.95 31.44
C ALA A 44 36.04 22.02 31.95
N VAL A 45 36.21 22.33 33.24
CA VAL A 45 37.51 22.36 33.96
C VAL A 45 37.97 20.95 34.38
N PRO A 46 39.29 20.70 34.52
CA PRO A 46 40.41 21.61 34.30
C PRO A 46 40.72 21.83 32.81
N ARG A 47 41.03 23.08 32.41
CA ARG A 47 41.25 23.45 31.00
C ARG A 47 42.05 24.75 30.82
N VAL A 48 42.80 24.84 29.72
CA VAL A 48 43.42 26.09 29.24
C VAL A 48 42.44 26.83 28.32
N LEU A 49 42.20 28.11 28.59
CA LEU A 49 41.28 28.92 27.78
C LEU A 49 41.81 29.09 26.34
N PRO A 50 40.93 28.99 25.32
CA PRO A 50 41.32 28.91 23.91
C PRO A 50 41.62 30.29 23.28
N ARG A 51 42.29 31.20 24.00
CA ARG A 51 42.71 32.51 23.48
C ARG A 51 43.92 33.04 24.25
N GLY A 52 44.98 33.41 23.53
CA GLY A 52 46.07 34.18 24.09
C GLY A 52 45.65 35.63 24.37
N LEU A 53 45.98 36.12 25.56
CA LEU A 53 45.74 37.49 26.01
C LEU A 53 47.09 38.15 26.35
N PRO A 54 47.18 39.49 26.27
CA PRO A 54 48.25 40.24 26.94
C PRO A 54 48.34 39.89 28.42
N LEU A 55 49.54 39.93 29.01
CA LEU A 55 49.78 39.49 30.40
C LEU A 55 48.86 40.20 31.40
N ASP A 56 48.74 41.53 31.26
CA ASP A 56 47.90 42.38 32.10
C ASP A 56 46.41 42.00 31.99
N ALA A 57 45.94 41.69 30.78
CA ALA A 57 44.57 41.24 30.54
C ALA A 57 44.31 39.83 31.08
N ALA A 58 45.28 38.91 30.95
CA ALA A 58 45.19 37.56 31.49
C ALA A 58 45.15 37.57 33.03
N GLN A 59 45.97 38.41 33.67
CA GLN A 59 45.98 38.61 35.12
C GLN A 59 44.65 39.18 35.62
N ARG A 60 44.15 40.26 35.00
CA ARG A 60 42.83 40.85 35.35
C ARG A 60 41.67 39.85 35.19
N LEU A 61 41.69 39.04 34.13
CA LEU A 61 40.68 38.01 33.92
C LEU A 61 40.75 36.96 35.04
N LEU A 62 41.95 36.47 35.37
CA LEU A 62 42.12 35.48 36.44
C LEU A 62 41.72 36.02 37.82
N GLU A 63 42.05 37.27 38.14
CA GLU A 63 41.60 37.94 39.36
C GLU A 63 40.08 38.00 39.44
N THR A 64 39.42 38.38 38.33
CA THR A 64 37.94 38.42 38.25
C THR A 64 37.33 37.04 38.45
N LEU A 65 37.93 35.99 37.87
CA LEU A 65 37.47 34.61 38.01
C LEU A 65 37.70 34.09 39.44
N ARG A 66 38.83 34.42 40.07
CA ARG A 66 39.13 34.09 41.47
C ARG A 66 38.19 34.78 42.46
N ALA A 67 37.85 36.04 42.22
CA ALA A 67 36.85 36.76 43.02
C ALA A 67 35.45 36.09 42.96
N ALA A 68 35.18 35.35 41.89
CA ALA A 68 33.97 34.56 41.75
C ALA A 68 34.10 33.11 42.29
N GLY A 69 35.26 32.72 42.82
CA GLY A 69 35.50 31.39 43.40
C GLY A 69 36.14 30.37 42.46
N ALA A 70 36.66 30.78 41.29
CA ALA A 70 37.40 29.87 40.41
C ALA A 70 38.89 29.76 40.84
N GLU A 71 39.52 28.62 40.55
CA GLU A 71 40.97 28.44 40.74
C GLU A 71 41.66 28.29 39.39
N GLY A 72 42.84 28.88 39.25
CA GLY A 72 43.59 28.84 37.99
C GLY A 72 44.93 29.56 38.06
N THR A 73 45.70 29.43 36.99
CA THR A 73 47.04 29.98 36.80
C THR A 73 47.13 30.66 35.43
N VAL A 74 48.11 31.57 35.27
CA VAL A 74 48.46 32.13 33.97
C VAL A 74 49.67 31.38 33.45
N LEU A 75 49.59 30.88 32.22
CA LEU A 75 50.65 30.19 31.51
C LEU A 75 51.14 31.06 30.36
N GLU A 76 52.45 31.11 30.14
CA GLU A 76 53.01 31.65 28.91
C GLU A 76 52.74 30.66 27.76
N ALA A 77 52.22 31.16 26.64
CA ALA A 77 51.92 30.34 25.48
C ALA A 77 52.35 31.05 24.19
N PRO A 78 52.94 30.33 23.22
CA PRO A 78 53.21 30.92 21.92
C PRO A 78 51.89 31.34 21.26
N ALA A 79 51.90 32.50 20.61
CA ALA A 79 50.74 32.97 19.87
C ALA A 79 50.41 31.96 18.76
N SER A 80 49.24 31.31 18.84
CA SER A 80 48.75 30.48 17.73
C SER A 80 48.16 31.37 16.64
N GLY A 81 48.61 31.18 15.40
CA GLY A 81 48.08 31.91 14.24
C GLY A 81 46.75 31.36 13.72
N SER A 82 46.41 30.10 14.04
CA SER A 82 45.21 29.45 13.54
C SER A 82 44.00 29.72 14.43
N ARG A 83 42.92 30.20 13.81
CA ARG A 83 41.66 30.56 14.46
C ARG A 83 40.57 29.57 14.09
N CYS A 84 39.59 29.43 14.97
CA CYS A 84 38.42 28.62 14.68
C CYS A 84 37.55 29.28 13.60
N ALA A 85 37.06 28.49 12.65
CA ALA A 85 36.18 28.97 11.58
C ALA A 85 34.80 29.45 12.07
N GLU A 86 34.32 28.96 13.23
CA GLU A 86 33.03 29.36 13.83
C GLU A 86 33.17 30.42 14.92
N HIS A 87 34.32 30.44 15.59
CA HIS A 87 34.64 31.41 16.63
C HIS A 87 35.97 32.10 16.28
N PRO A 88 35.95 33.13 15.41
CA PRO A 88 37.19 33.78 14.94
C PRO A 88 38.05 34.37 16.06
N ALA A 89 37.44 34.69 17.21
CA ALA A 89 38.11 35.19 18.39
C ALA A 89 38.91 34.12 19.17
N LEU A 90 38.67 32.84 18.88
CA LEU A 90 39.28 31.70 19.57
C LEU A 90 40.34 31.01 18.71
N GLU A 91 41.37 30.50 19.37
CA GLU A 91 42.42 29.68 18.77
C GLU A 91 41.91 28.26 18.56
N ASP A 92 42.42 27.59 17.52
CA ASP A 92 42.03 26.21 17.25
C ASP A 92 42.66 25.24 18.27
N GLU A 93 41.94 24.15 18.52
CA GLU A 93 42.40 23.00 19.31
C GLU A 93 42.64 21.79 18.40
N GLY A 94 42.29 21.90 17.11
CA GLY A 94 42.56 20.89 16.11
C GLY A 94 41.64 20.98 14.88
N PRO A 95 41.83 20.07 13.90
CA PRO A 95 40.96 19.97 12.75
C PRO A 95 39.66 19.19 13.06
N CYS A 96 38.59 19.53 12.36
CA CYS A 96 37.36 18.75 12.27
C CYS A 96 37.66 17.40 11.61
N GLU A 97 37.20 16.30 12.21
CA GLU A 97 37.48 14.93 11.75
C GLU A 97 36.87 14.61 10.37
N VAL A 98 35.91 15.40 9.90
CA VAL A 98 35.19 15.15 8.63
C VAL A 98 35.71 16.03 7.49
N CYS A 99 35.95 17.32 7.73
CA CYS A 99 36.26 18.29 6.68
C CYS A 99 37.59 19.02 6.87
N GLY A 100 38.35 18.72 7.93
CA GLY A 100 39.64 19.36 8.23
C GLY A 100 39.57 20.82 8.71
N ALA A 101 38.38 21.43 8.79
CA ALA A 101 38.23 22.82 9.23
C ALA A 101 38.69 23.00 10.69
N ARG A 102 39.33 24.14 10.99
CA ARG A 102 39.85 24.45 12.32
C ARG A 102 38.74 24.72 13.32
N ILE A 103 38.72 23.97 14.42
CA ILE A 103 37.71 24.07 15.50
C ILE A 103 38.38 24.39 16.84
N CYS A 104 37.69 25.13 17.71
CA CYS A 104 38.17 25.44 19.06
C CYS A 104 37.51 24.55 20.13
N ALA A 105 37.97 24.70 21.38
CA ALA A 105 37.42 24.02 22.55
C ALA A 105 35.90 24.14 22.70
N VAL A 106 35.34 25.32 22.43
CA VAL A 106 33.90 25.55 22.49
C VAL A 106 33.16 24.65 21.49
N CYS A 107 33.66 24.55 20.25
CA CYS A 107 33.04 23.72 19.22
C CYS A 107 33.03 22.23 19.58
N VAL A 108 34.10 21.75 20.23
CA VAL A 108 34.24 20.34 20.66
C VAL A 108 33.31 20.06 21.83
N LEU A 109 33.31 20.94 22.83
CA LEU A 109 32.46 20.82 24.02
C LEU A 109 30.97 20.87 23.68
N ALA A 110 30.56 21.79 22.80
CA ALA A 110 29.16 21.98 22.46
C ALA A 110 28.55 20.76 21.74
N ARG A 111 29.39 19.92 21.15
CA ARG A 111 28.98 18.80 20.29
C ARG A 111 29.40 17.43 20.84
N GLY A 112 30.22 17.41 21.88
CA GLY A 112 30.82 16.17 22.43
C GLY A 112 31.71 15.41 21.44
N ALA A 113 32.12 16.04 20.33
CA ALA A 113 32.90 15.43 19.26
C ALA A 113 33.72 16.50 18.52
N ARG A 114 34.84 16.11 17.89
CA ARG A 114 35.67 17.01 17.08
C ARG A 114 35.06 17.28 15.70
N ARG A 115 33.90 17.94 15.69
CA ARG A 115 33.15 18.31 14.48
C ARG A 115 32.82 19.79 14.46
N CYS A 116 32.92 20.41 13.28
CA CYS A 116 32.37 21.74 13.06
C CYS A 116 30.84 21.68 12.95
N GLY A 117 30.16 22.79 13.20
CA GLY A 117 28.71 22.91 13.13
C GLY A 117 28.13 22.68 11.74
N THR A 118 28.87 22.96 10.67
CA THR A 118 28.43 22.60 9.31
C THR A 118 28.37 21.08 9.13
N CYS A 119 29.39 20.34 9.60
CA CYS A 119 29.38 18.87 9.56
C CYS A 119 28.31 18.28 10.48
N GLU A 120 28.12 18.84 11.68
CA GLU A 120 27.07 18.40 12.62
C GLU A 120 25.66 18.62 12.04
N ARG A 121 25.41 19.78 11.41
CA ARG A 121 24.14 20.05 10.70
C ARG A 121 23.92 19.09 9.54
N ARG A 122 24.97 18.72 8.79
CA ARG A 122 24.86 17.74 7.70
C ARG A 122 24.50 16.35 8.24
N LEU A 123 25.17 15.89 9.30
CA LEU A 123 24.90 14.59 9.92
C LEU A 123 23.49 14.51 10.50
N THR A 124 23.07 15.53 11.24
CA THR A 124 21.71 15.59 11.82
C THR A 124 20.63 15.64 10.74
N ARG A 125 20.83 16.40 9.65
CA ARG A 125 19.92 16.37 8.48
C ARG A 125 19.87 14.99 7.83
N ALA A 126 21.01 14.33 7.64
CA ALA A 126 21.07 12.99 7.07
C ALA A 126 20.32 11.96 7.92
N ARG A 127 20.53 11.97 9.26
CA ARG A 127 19.79 11.10 10.20
C ARG A 127 18.29 11.38 10.20
N ARG A 128 17.89 12.66 10.22
CA ARG A 128 16.47 13.06 10.13
C ARG A 128 15.85 12.59 8.83
N PHE A 129 16.54 12.74 7.71
CA PHE A 129 16.08 12.23 6.42
C PHE A 129 15.95 10.70 6.41
N GLN A 130 16.92 9.98 6.99
CA GLN A 130 16.84 8.53 7.14
C GLN A 130 15.62 8.12 7.97
N HIS A 131 15.39 8.74 9.13
CA HIS A 131 14.22 8.45 9.96
C HIS A 131 12.91 8.80 9.24
N TRP A 132 12.85 9.93 8.55
CA TRP A 132 11.68 10.32 7.76
C TRP A 132 11.40 9.31 6.64
N ARG A 133 12.42 8.89 5.89
CA ARG A 133 12.28 7.85 4.87
C ARG A 133 11.78 6.53 5.45
N VAL A 134 12.36 6.09 6.58
CA VAL A 134 11.91 4.87 7.27
C VAL A 134 10.46 5.00 7.73
N ALA A 135 10.08 6.15 8.30
CA ALA A 135 8.70 6.40 8.72
C ALA A 135 7.73 6.35 7.53
N VAL A 136 8.06 6.98 6.40
CA VAL A 136 7.25 6.93 5.17
C VAL A 136 7.10 5.50 4.66
N LEU A 137 8.19 4.72 4.64
CA LEU A 137 8.14 3.32 4.23
C LEU A 137 7.30 2.46 5.17
N LEU A 138 7.41 2.67 6.49
CA LEU A 138 6.60 1.95 7.48
C LEU A 138 5.12 2.31 7.38
N VAL A 139 4.78 3.58 7.15
CA VAL A 139 3.40 4.00 6.90
C VAL A 139 2.85 3.36 5.63
N GLY A 140 3.63 3.38 4.53
CA GLY A 140 3.26 2.72 3.29
C GLY A 140 3.02 1.21 3.48
N LEU A 141 3.89 0.54 4.23
CA LEU A 141 3.74 -0.88 4.56
C LEU A 141 2.47 -1.14 5.41
N CYS A 142 2.20 -0.31 6.43
CA CYS A 142 0.99 -0.45 7.24
C CYS A 142 -0.28 -0.29 6.41
N VAL A 143 -0.31 0.70 5.51
CA VAL A 143 -1.44 0.90 4.58
C VAL A 143 -1.62 -0.33 3.68
N ALA A 144 -0.55 -0.86 3.11
CA ALA A 144 -0.60 -2.05 2.26
C ALA A 144 -1.10 -3.29 3.03
N LEU A 145 -0.67 -3.47 4.28
CA LEU A 145 -1.13 -4.57 5.14
C LEU A 145 -2.61 -4.46 5.50
N VAL A 146 -3.06 -3.27 5.91
CA VAL A 146 -4.48 -3.02 6.22
C VAL A 146 -5.35 -3.23 5.00
N TRP A 147 -4.93 -2.72 3.83
CA TRP A 147 -5.64 -2.91 2.58
C TRP A 147 -5.70 -4.38 2.19
N GLY A 148 -4.57 -5.10 2.21
CA GLY A 148 -4.51 -6.52 1.91
C GLY A 148 -5.37 -7.37 2.85
N PHE A 149 -5.35 -7.07 4.16
CA PHE A 149 -6.21 -7.74 5.14
C PHE A 149 -7.70 -7.47 4.88
N SER A 150 -8.07 -6.24 4.55
CA SER A 150 -9.46 -5.87 4.21
C SER A 150 -9.95 -6.65 2.98
N VAL A 151 -9.14 -6.71 1.92
CA VAL A 151 -9.46 -7.45 0.69
C VAL A 151 -9.60 -8.95 0.98
N GLN A 152 -8.66 -9.52 1.74
CA GLN A 152 -8.72 -10.93 2.10
C GLN A 152 -9.97 -11.26 2.91
N ARG A 153 -10.31 -10.43 3.90
CA ARG A 153 -11.50 -10.59 4.73
C ARG A 153 -12.77 -10.56 3.88
N GLN A 154 -12.88 -9.61 2.96
CA GLN A 154 -14.03 -9.49 2.08
C GLN A 154 -14.17 -10.70 1.14
N ARG A 155 -13.05 -11.28 0.68
CA ARG A 155 -13.06 -12.54 -0.07
C ARG A 155 -13.48 -13.73 0.80
N ASP A 156 -13.01 -13.79 2.05
CA ASP A 156 -13.38 -14.85 2.99
C ASP A 156 -14.87 -14.80 3.35
N GLU A 157 -15.44 -13.61 3.54
CA GLU A 157 -16.88 -13.43 3.80
C GLU A 157 -17.74 -13.98 2.65
N ARG A 158 -17.26 -13.93 1.41
CA ARG A 158 -17.96 -14.45 0.21
C ARG A 158 -17.71 -15.93 -0.09
N THR A 159 -16.56 -16.47 0.32
CA THR A 159 -16.16 -17.86 -0.02
C THR A 159 -16.20 -18.82 1.16
N THR A 160 -16.56 -18.38 2.36
CA THR A 160 -16.75 -19.29 3.51
C THR A 160 -18.10 -20.02 3.47
N TRP A 161 -19.07 -19.48 2.71
CA TRP A 161 -20.43 -20.04 2.54
C TRP A 161 -21.17 -20.21 3.88
N THR A 162 -21.03 -19.24 4.77
CA THR A 162 -21.71 -19.21 6.08
C THR A 162 -23.13 -18.64 5.99
N ARG A 163 -23.41 -17.87 4.94
CA ARG A 163 -24.73 -17.34 4.58
C ARG A 163 -24.90 -17.34 3.06
N PRO A 164 -26.14 -17.30 2.55
CA PRO A 164 -26.38 -17.11 1.13
C PRO A 164 -25.71 -15.82 0.62
N LEU A 165 -25.13 -15.90 -0.58
CA LEU A 165 -24.62 -14.75 -1.30
C LEU A 165 -25.77 -13.96 -1.89
N ARG A 166 -25.80 -12.66 -1.64
CA ARG A 166 -26.73 -11.73 -2.29
C ARG A 166 -26.06 -11.16 -3.52
N VAL A 167 -26.60 -11.44 -4.69
CA VAL A 167 -26.03 -11.02 -5.97
C VAL A 167 -27.02 -10.09 -6.67
N ALA A 168 -26.62 -8.85 -6.93
CA ALA A 168 -27.42 -7.94 -7.74
C ALA A 168 -27.18 -8.25 -9.22
N VAL A 169 -28.26 -8.40 -9.99
CA VAL A 169 -28.22 -8.57 -11.45
C VAL A 169 -28.90 -7.36 -12.07
N VAL A 170 -28.12 -6.46 -12.64
CA VAL A 170 -28.62 -5.27 -13.32
C VAL A 170 -28.72 -5.58 -14.81
N LEU A 171 -29.94 -5.71 -15.30
CA LEU A 171 -30.22 -5.95 -16.72
C LEU A 171 -30.14 -4.62 -17.48
N LEU A 172 -29.39 -4.61 -18.57
CA LEU A 172 -29.14 -3.47 -19.44
C LEU A 172 -29.49 -3.86 -20.88
N GLY A 173 -30.00 -2.95 -21.69
CA GLY A 173 -30.28 -3.20 -23.11
C GLY A 173 -31.66 -2.74 -23.54
N GLU A 174 -31.93 -2.77 -24.84
CA GLU A 174 -33.18 -2.27 -25.45
C GLU A 174 -34.28 -3.33 -25.59
N ASP A 175 -33.92 -4.62 -25.53
CA ASP A 175 -34.89 -5.71 -25.66
C ASP A 175 -35.43 -6.16 -24.29
N ASP A 176 -36.55 -5.56 -23.90
CA ASP A 176 -37.29 -5.92 -22.69
C ASP A 176 -37.78 -7.38 -22.69
N GLY A 177 -38.05 -7.96 -23.87
CA GLY A 177 -38.49 -9.34 -24.02
C GLY A 177 -37.37 -10.32 -23.68
N ALA A 178 -36.20 -10.12 -24.28
CA ALA A 178 -34.99 -10.89 -23.95
C ALA A 178 -34.60 -10.72 -22.48
N ALA A 179 -34.68 -9.50 -21.94
CA ALA A 179 -34.42 -9.23 -20.53
C ALA A 179 -35.41 -9.98 -19.61
N GLN A 180 -36.68 -10.06 -19.99
CA GLN A 180 -37.69 -10.80 -19.24
C GLN A 180 -37.45 -12.32 -19.28
N VAL A 181 -37.05 -12.87 -20.43
CA VAL A 181 -36.70 -14.29 -20.56
C VAL A 181 -35.51 -14.62 -19.65
N LEU A 182 -34.47 -13.79 -19.65
CA LEU A 182 -33.32 -13.98 -18.76
C LEU A 182 -33.73 -13.87 -17.28
N ARG A 183 -34.53 -12.86 -16.91
CA ARG A 183 -35.07 -12.70 -15.55
C ARG A 183 -35.81 -13.95 -15.09
N ASN A 184 -36.65 -14.52 -15.96
CA ASN A 184 -37.42 -15.74 -15.66
C ASN A 184 -36.52 -16.98 -15.53
N GLY A 185 -35.32 -16.96 -16.13
CA GLY A 185 -34.33 -18.03 -16.05
C GLY A 185 -33.53 -18.04 -14.75
N LEU A 186 -33.39 -16.92 -14.05
CA LEU A 186 -32.54 -16.81 -12.85
C LEU A 186 -32.90 -17.78 -11.71
N PRO A 187 -34.17 -18.08 -11.40
CA PRO A 187 -34.50 -19.12 -10.42
C PRO A 187 -33.98 -20.51 -10.78
N ARG A 188 -33.87 -20.84 -12.07
CA ARG A 188 -33.23 -22.09 -12.53
C ARG A 188 -31.74 -22.07 -12.25
N LEU A 189 -31.10 -20.91 -12.41
CA LEU A 189 -29.68 -20.73 -12.07
C LEU A 189 -29.43 -20.79 -10.56
N GLU A 190 -30.30 -20.22 -9.71
CA GLU A 190 -30.22 -20.41 -8.24
C GLU A 190 -30.29 -21.90 -7.88
N SER A 191 -31.23 -22.62 -8.51
CA SER A 191 -31.40 -24.06 -8.31
C SER A 191 -30.18 -24.85 -8.78
N TRP A 192 -29.55 -24.44 -9.87
CA TRP A 192 -28.29 -25.02 -10.34
C TRP A 192 -27.16 -24.82 -9.32
N PHE A 193 -26.97 -23.59 -8.83
CA PHE A 193 -25.98 -23.31 -7.78
C PHE A 193 -26.21 -24.14 -6.52
N ALA A 194 -27.48 -24.30 -6.11
CA ALA A 194 -27.84 -25.14 -4.97
C ALA A 194 -27.45 -26.61 -5.17
N ARG A 195 -27.73 -27.19 -6.35
CA ARG A 195 -27.34 -28.58 -6.66
C ARG A 195 -25.84 -28.75 -6.66
N GLU A 196 -25.12 -27.86 -7.33
CA GLU A 196 -23.66 -27.96 -7.47
C GLU A 196 -22.94 -27.72 -6.14
N HIS A 197 -23.41 -26.77 -5.34
CA HIS A 197 -22.89 -26.54 -3.99
C HIS A 197 -23.08 -27.76 -3.10
N LEU A 198 -24.28 -28.36 -3.09
CA LEU A 198 -24.55 -29.57 -2.30
C LEU A 198 -23.81 -30.81 -2.81
N ARG A 199 -23.52 -30.88 -4.13
CA ARG A 199 -22.72 -31.95 -4.72
C ARG A 199 -21.30 -31.97 -4.16
N HIS A 200 -20.69 -30.80 -3.97
CA HIS A 200 -19.33 -30.65 -3.42
C HIS A 200 -19.29 -30.47 -1.90
N ARG A 201 -20.40 -29.98 -1.31
CA ARG A 201 -20.56 -29.71 0.12
C ARG A 201 -21.93 -30.19 0.63
N PRO A 202 -22.09 -31.50 0.89
CA PRO A 202 -23.39 -32.06 1.28
C PRO A 202 -24.03 -31.42 2.51
N ASP A 203 -23.22 -31.01 3.50
CA ASP A 203 -23.67 -30.32 4.72
C ASP A 203 -23.74 -28.79 4.57
N GLY A 204 -23.64 -28.28 3.34
CA GLY A 204 -23.60 -26.86 3.02
C GLY A 204 -24.97 -26.19 3.04
N LEU A 205 -24.97 -24.91 2.65
CA LEU A 205 -26.21 -24.14 2.44
C LEU A 205 -27.05 -24.78 1.33
N LYS A 206 -28.35 -24.94 1.56
CA LYS A 206 -29.29 -25.42 0.54
C LYS A 206 -29.53 -24.38 -0.57
N GLU A 207 -29.34 -23.12 -0.25
CA GLU A 207 -29.55 -21.99 -1.15
C GLU A 207 -28.34 -21.06 -1.03
N PRO A 208 -27.22 -21.39 -1.70
CA PRO A 208 -25.95 -20.69 -1.52
C PRO A 208 -25.93 -19.31 -2.18
N VAL A 209 -26.80 -19.06 -3.15
CA VAL A 209 -26.87 -17.83 -3.95
C VAL A 209 -28.32 -17.36 -4.05
N ARG A 210 -28.52 -16.05 -3.94
CA ARG A 210 -29.78 -15.34 -4.14
C ARG A 210 -29.58 -14.17 -5.09
N PHE A 211 -30.28 -14.19 -6.22
CA PHE A 211 -30.26 -13.11 -7.20
C PHE A 211 -31.36 -12.08 -6.91
N GLU A 212 -30.98 -10.81 -6.97
CA GLU A 212 -31.91 -9.69 -6.93
C GLU A 212 -31.77 -8.90 -8.23
N VAL A 213 -32.87 -8.77 -8.97
CA VAL A 213 -32.84 -8.33 -10.37
C VAL A 213 -33.34 -6.91 -10.53
N PHE A 214 -32.52 -6.07 -11.13
CA PHE A 214 -32.77 -4.66 -11.40
C PHE A 214 -32.87 -4.40 -12.90
N GLY A 215 -33.59 -3.35 -13.29
CA GLY A 215 -33.80 -2.99 -14.70
C GLY A 215 -35.00 -3.72 -15.35
N PRO A 216 -35.06 -3.82 -16.69
CA PRO A 216 -34.03 -3.37 -17.63
C PRO A 216 -33.79 -1.86 -17.57
N VAL A 217 -32.54 -1.44 -17.77
CA VAL A 217 -32.15 -0.02 -17.86
C VAL A 217 -31.48 0.21 -19.21
N HIS A 218 -31.82 1.30 -19.87
CA HIS A 218 -31.17 1.70 -21.10
C HIS A 218 -30.01 2.63 -20.74
N PRO A 219 -28.74 2.20 -20.90
CA PRO A 219 -27.61 3.07 -20.59
C PRO A 219 -27.49 4.18 -21.65
N GLU A 220 -27.27 5.42 -21.22
CA GLU A 220 -27.10 6.57 -22.14
C GLU A 220 -25.85 6.45 -23.01
N ALA A 221 -24.84 5.72 -22.52
CA ALA A 221 -23.60 5.42 -23.22
C ALA A 221 -23.27 3.94 -23.06
N PRO A 222 -22.64 3.29 -24.06
CA PRO A 222 -22.23 1.90 -23.95
C PRO A 222 -21.25 1.71 -22.79
N LEU A 223 -21.35 0.57 -22.11
CA LEU A 223 -20.41 0.23 -21.06
C LEU A 223 -18.98 0.09 -21.62
N PRO A 224 -17.96 0.55 -20.89
CA PRO A 224 -16.58 0.38 -21.30
C PRO A 224 -16.18 -1.09 -21.14
N TRP A 225 -16.07 -1.80 -22.27
CA TRP A 225 -15.45 -3.11 -22.33
C TRP A 225 -13.92 -2.96 -22.25
N PRO A 226 -13.23 -3.89 -21.58
CA PRO A 226 -11.79 -3.83 -21.45
C PRO A 226 -11.10 -4.08 -22.79
N ASP A 227 -10.03 -3.34 -23.05
CA ASP A 227 -9.20 -3.42 -24.24
C ASP A 227 -7.75 -3.80 -23.89
N ASP A 228 -6.99 -4.27 -24.87
CA ASP A 228 -5.56 -4.61 -24.71
C ASP A 228 -4.70 -3.44 -24.18
N ALA A 229 -5.19 -2.20 -24.39
CA ALA A 229 -4.57 -0.97 -23.89
C ALA A 229 -4.62 -0.82 -22.36
N SER A 230 -5.39 -1.66 -21.66
CA SER A 230 -5.54 -1.67 -20.20
C SER A 230 -4.51 -2.53 -19.45
N SER A 231 -3.55 -3.17 -20.14
CA SER A 231 -2.59 -4.14 -19.57
C SER A 231 -1.66 -3.61 -18.46
N GLY A 232 -1.36 -2.31 -18.43
CA GLY A 232 -0.53 -1.69 -17.39
C GLY A 232 -1.31 -1.31 -16.11
N TRP A 233 -0.64 -1.21 -14.96
CA TRP A 233 -1.31 -0.82 -13.68
C TRP A 233 -2.05 0.53 -13.77
N LEU A 234 -1.50 1.50 -14.52
CA LEU A 234 -2.16 2.78 -14.82
C LEU A 234 -3.38 2.60 -15.74
N GLY A 235 -3.30 1.69 -16.70
CA GLY A 235 -4.39 1.34 -17.61
C GLY A 235 -5.56 0.74 -16.84
N ARG A 236 -5.30 -0.27 -16.00
CA ARG A 236 -6.28 -0.88 -15.09
C ARG A 236 -6.94 0.16 -14.18
N LEU A 237 -6.16 1.08 -13.59
CA LEU A 237 -6.71 2.13 -12.73
C LEU A 237 -7.61 3.10 -13.51
N ARG A 238 -7.23 3.49 -14.73
CA ARG A 238 -8.07 4.34 -15.60
C ARG A 238 -9.34 3.62 -15.99
N TYR A 239 -9.23 2.39 -16.48
CA TYR A 239 -10.38 1.54 -16.80
C TYR A 239 -11.35 1.44 -15.62
N MET A 240 -10.84 1.14 -14.42
CA MET A 240 -11.66 1.09 -13.20
C MET A 240 -12.40 2.40 -12.92
N ARG A 241 -11.74 3.55 -13.08
CA ARG A 241 -12.39 4.86 -12.89
C ARG A 241 -13.44 5.14 -13.96
N THR A 242 -13.15 4.82 -15.22
CA THR A 242 -14.11 4.99 -16.32
C THR A 242 -15.33 4.10 -16.10
N LEU A 243 -15.11 2.84 -15.74
CA LEU A 243 -16.18 1.89 -15.43
C LEU A 243 -17.02 2.37 -14.24
N GLN A 244 -16.40 2.78 -13.14
CA GLN A 244 -17.14 3.33 -11.98
C GLN A 244 -18.01 4.53 -12.37
N GLY A 245 -17.47 5.47 -13.17
CA GLY A 245 -18.24 6.62 -13.66
C GLY A 245 -19.39 6.23 -14.59
N ALA A 246 -19.28 5.13 -15.34
CA ALA A 246 -20.36 4.62 -16.19
C ALA A 246 -21.45 3.90 -15.39
N LEU A 247 -21.09 3.24 -14.29
CA LEU A 247 -22.03 2.46 -13.47
C LEU A 247 -22.80 3.30 -12.45
N GLU A 248 -22.21 4.37 -11.92
CA GLU A 248 -22.84 5.22 -10.90
C GLU A 248 -24.23 5.78 -11.31
N PRO A 249 -24.42 6.27 -12.56
CA PRO A 249 -25.75 6.67 -13.03
C PRO A 249 -26.74 5.51 -13.11
N LEU A 250 -26.28 4.32 -13.50
CA LEU A 250 -27.11 3.12 -13.61
C LEU A 250 -27.58 2.66 -12.23
N ASP A 251 -26.65 2.57 -11.28
CA ASP A 251 -26.94 2.22 -9.88
C ASP A 251 -27.96 3.19 -9.28
N THR A 252 -27.81 4.49 -9.57
CA THR A 252 -28.75 5.53 -9.13
C THR A 252 -30.13 5.35 -9.76
N ALA A 253 -30.21 5.04 -11.06
CA ALA A 253 -31.46 4.86 -11.79
C ALA A 253 -32.32 3.71 -11.20
N VAL A 254 -31.69 2.62 -10.79
CA VAL A 254 -32.37 1.46 -10.17
C VAL A 254 -32.39 1.50 -8.64
N ARG A 255 -31.85 2.57 -8.03
CA ARG A 255 -31.68 2.71 -6.57
C ARG A 255 -30.94 1.54 -5.94
N LEU A 256 -29.95 0.99 -6.66
CA LEU A 256 -29.08 -0.06 -6.16
C LEU A 256 -28.14 0.54 -5.11
N GLU A 257 -28.02 -0.10 -3.95
CA GLU A 257 -26.97 0.22 -2.97
C GLU A 257 -25.81 -0.76 -3.13
N PRO A 258 -24.66 -0.36 -3.73
CA PRO A 258 -23.61 -1.29 -4.12
C PRO A 258 -23.03 -2.14 -2.99
N ARG A 259 -22.97 -1.58 -1.78
CA ARG A 259 -22.42 -2.24 -0.58
C ARG A 259 -23.39 -3.23 0.06
N GLY A 260 -24.64 -3.29 -0.40
CA GLY A 260 -25.65 -4.22 0.10
C GLY A 260 -25.54 -5.64 -0.46
N TYR A 261 -24.66 -5.86 -1.45
CA TYR A 261 -24.52 -7.11 -2.20
C TYR A 261 -23.08 -7.64 -2.13
N ASP A 262 -22.96 -8.96 -2.21
CA ASP A 262 -21.68 -9.67 -2.22
C ASP A 262 -21.02 -9.66 -3.61
N ALA A 263 -21.84 -9.61 -4.65
CA ALA A 263 -21.42 -9.46 -6.03
C ALA A 263 -22.47 -8.70 -6.84
N ARG A 264 -22.03 -8.04 -7.92
CA ARG A 264 -22.89 -7.29 -8.83
C ARG A 264 -22.58 -7.69 -10.26
N LEU A 265 -23.59 -8.15 -10.98
CA LEU A 265 -23.50 -8.51 -12.39
C LEU A 265 -24.25 -7.47 -13.20
N TYR A 266 -23.55 -6.76 -14.09
CA TYR A 266 -24.17 -5.86 -15.06
C TYR A 266 -24.25 -6.60 -16.39
N VAL A 267 -25.47 -6.87 -16.82
CA VAL A 267 -25.74 -7.78 -17.93
C VAL A 267 -26.33 -7.00 -19.07
N VAL A 268 -25.57 -6.83 -20.16
CA VAL A 268 -26.06 -6.28 -21.41
C VAL A 268 -26.78 -7.40 -22.16
N VAL A 269 -28.10 -7.28 -22.27
CA VAL A 269 -28.97 -8.26 -22.89
C VAL A 269 -29.21 -7.90 -24.34
N GLU A 270 -28.91 -8.84 -25.22
CA GLU A 270 -29.09 -8.72 -26.67
C GLU A 270 -29.93 -9.90 -27.19
N SER A 271 -30.89 -9.63 -28.07
CA SER A 271 -31.51 -10.67 -28.88
C SER A 271 -30.59 -11.03 -30.02
N ASP A 272 -30.06 -12.26 -30.02
CA ASP A 272 -29.24 -12.75 -31.14
C ASP A 272 -29.80 -14.06 -31.70
N THR A 273 -29.63 -14.23 -33.01
CA THR A 273 -29.86 -15.48 -33.73
C THR A 273 -28.62 -16.38 -33.75
N SER A 274 -27.44 -15.85 -33.38
CA SER A 274 -26.14 -16.52 -33.35
C SER A 274 -25.66 -16.86 -31.93
N SER A 275 -25.05 -18.04 -31.76
CA SER A 275 -24.56 -18.57 -30.48
C SER A 275 -23.08 -18.27 -30.29
N THR A 276 -22.72 -17.05 -29.89
CA THR A 276 -21.34 -16.73 -29.50
C THR A 276 -21.25 -16.58 -27.98
N PHE A 277 -20.23 -17.21 -27.40
CA PHE A 277 -19.89 -17.19 -25.97
C PHE A 277 -19.83 -15.75 -25.44
N ALA A 278 -20.35 -15.55 -24.24
CA ALA A 278 -20.40 -14.28 -23.56
C ALA A 278 -19.07 -14.08 -22.82
N GLU A 279 -18.29 -13.08 -23.24
CA GLU A 279 -17.08 -12.69 -22.55
C GLU A 279 -17.45 -11.70 -21.43
N GLY A 280 -17.08 -12.00 -20.20
CA GLY A 280 -17.20 -11.07 -19.10
C GLY A 280 -15.86 -10.75 -18.46
N VAL A 281 -15.81 -9.60 -17.80
CA VAL A 281 -14.60 -9.14 -17.13
C VAL A 281 -14.88 -8.77 -15.68
N GLY A 282 -14.22 -9.49 -14.79
CA GLY A 282 -14.17 -9.20 -13.37
C GLY A 282 -13.27 -8.01 -13.07
N ALA A 283 -13.83 -6.91 -12.57
CA ALA A 283 -13.08 -5.71 -12.24
C ALA A 283 -13.37 -5.24 -10.79
N ALA A 284 -12.30 -4.95 -10.03
CA ALA A 284 -12.28 -4.64 -8.58
C ALA A 284 -12.57 -5.81 -7.64
N GLY A 285 -11.51 -6.43 -7.10
CA GLY A 285 -11.58 -7.30 -5.92
C GLY A 285 -12.46 -8.56 -6.07
N GLY A 286 -12.96 -8.85 -7.27
CA GLY A 286 -13.91 -9.93 -7.55
C GLY A 286 -15.36 -9.59 -7.17
N GLU A 287 -15.78 -8.34 -7.03
CA GLU A 287 -17.17 -8.02 -6.63
C GLU A 287 -18.10 -7.62 -7.77
N LEU A 288 -17.57 -7.50 -8.98
CA LEU A 288 -18.28 -6.98 -10.11
C LEU A 288 -17.94 -7.78 -11.37
N GLY A 289 -18.98 -8.22 -12.07
CA GLY A 289 -18.89 -8.84 -13.39
C GLY A 289 -19.69 -8.05 -14.41
N LEU A 290 -19.15 -7.95 -15.62
CA LEU A 290 -19.86 -7.44 -16.80
C LEU A 290 -20.16 -8.63 -17.69
N VAL A 291 -21.38 -8.76 -18.21
CA VAL A 291 -21.78 -9.93 -19.03
C VAL A 291 -22.51 -9.47 -20.28
N GLN A 292 -22.14 -9.99 -21.45
CA GLN A 292 -22.95 -9.87 -22.67
C GLN A 292 -23.86 -11.10 -22.79
N ALA A 293 -25.13 -10.97 -22.41
CA ALA A 293 -26.09 -12.06 -22.44
C ALA A 293 -26.86 -12.07 -23.77
N ARG A 294 -26.65 -13.12 -24.57
CA ARG A 294 -27.46 -13.40 -25.76
C ARG A 294 -28.63 -14.32 -25.40
N VAL A 295 -29.85 -13.91 -25.74
CA VAL A 295 -31.07 -14.70 -25.53
C VAL A 295 -31.69 -15.03 -26.88
N LYS A 296 -32.04 -16.30 -27.11
CA LYS A 296 -32.61 -16.80 -28.37
C LYS A 296 -34.04 -17.29 -28.14
N GLY A 297 -35.02 -16.46 -28.49
CA GLY A 297 -36.42 -16.78 -28.24
C GLY A 297 -36.67 -16.93 -26.74
N GLU A 298 -37.15 -18.10 -26.31
CA GLU A 298 -37.37 -18.42 -24.89
C GLU A 298 -36.16 -19.10 -24.23
N ASP A 299 -35.06 -19.32 -24.98
CA ASP A 299 -33.85 -19.96 -24.46
C ASP A 299 -32.83 -18.92 -23.98
N ALA A 300 -32.56 -18.97 -22.67
CA ALA A 300 -31.53 -18.18 -21.99
C ALA A 300 -30.37 -19.04 -21.49
N THR A 301 -30.22 -20.30 -21.94
CA THR A 301 -29.21 -21.23 -21.41
C THR A 301 -27.80 -20.66 -21.47
N LEU A 302 -27.35 -20.16 -22.63
CA LEU A 302 -26.01 -19.59 -22.77
C LEU A 302 -25.80 -18.33 -21.92
N ALA A 303 -26.82 -17.47 -21.83
CA ALA A 303 -26.80 -16.31 -20.95
C ALA A 303 -26.67 -16.71 -19.48
N LEU A 304 -27.42 -17.71 -19.01
CA LEU A 304 -27.34 -18.20 -17.64
C LEU A 304 -25.99 -18.89 -17.36
N THR A 305 -25.44 -19.63 -18.32
CA THR A 305 -24.08 -20.19 -18.23
C THR A 305 -23.04 -19.09 -18.05
N ALA A 306 -23.13 -18.01 -18.83
CA ALA A 306 -22.25 -16.86 -18.70
C ALA A 306 -22.37 -16.17 -17.34
N LEU A 307 -23.60 -15.97 -16.85
CA LEU A 307 -23.82 -15.40 -15.51
C LEU A 307 -23.21 -16.30 -14.42
N ALA A 308 -23.31 -17.63 -14.56
CA ALA A 308 -22.70 -18.59 -13.63
C ALA A 308 -21.18 -18.48 -13.62
N HIS A 309 -20.58 -18.47 -14.81
CA HIS A 309 -19.14 -18.33 -15.06
C HIS A 309 -18.61 -17.03 -14.42
N GLU A 310 -19.24 -15.91 -14.73
CA GLU A 310 -18.83 -14.59 -14.23
C GLU A 310 -19.01 -14.43 -12.71
N LEU A 311 -20.07 -15.02 -12.15
CA LEU A 311 -20.23 -15.04 -10.70
C LEU A 311 -19.13 -15.88 -10.03
N LEU A 312 -18.73 -17.00 -10.61
CA LEU A 312 -17.64 -17.81 -10.06
C LEU A 312 -16.28 -17.11 -10.18
N HIS A 313 -16.03 -16.33 -11.24
CA HIS A 313 -14.89 -15.43 -11.30
C HIS A 313 -14.90 -14.37 -10.19
N CYS A 314 -16.06 -13.79 -9.88
CA CYS A 314 -16.21 -12.88 -8.75
C CYS A 314 -15.78 -13.56 -7.42
N LEU A 315 -16.00 -14.87 -7.30
CA LEU A 315 -15.60 -15.67 -6.14
C LEU A 315 -14.14 -16.15 -6.21
N GLY A 316 -13.44 -15.87 -7.31
CA GLY A 316 -12.03 -16.11 -7.51
C GLY A 316 -11.70 -17.45 -8.19
N ALA A 317 -12.67 -18.07 -8.88
CA ALA A 317 -12.41 -19.13 -9.82
C ALA A 317 -11.57 -18.61 -11.00
N THR A 318 -10.75 -19.48 -11.59
CA THR A 318 -9.94 -19.16 -12.77
C THR A 318 -10.38 -19.99 -13.97
N ASP A 319 -10.22 -19.44 -15.16
CA ASP A 319 -10.52 -20.11 -16.43
C ASP A 319 -9.81 -21.45 -16.54
N LYS A 320 -10.52 -22.42 -17.13
CA LYS A 320 -10.00 -23.78 -17.35
C LYS A 320 -9.93 -24.14 -18.83
N TYR A 321 -9.85 -23.14 -19.69
CA TYR A 321 -9.71 -23.30 -21.13
C TYR A 321 -8.36 -22.76 -21.65
N ASP A 322 -7.93 -23.24 -22.82
CA ASP A 322 -6.70 -22.83 -23.49
C ASP A 322 -6.87 -21.54 -24.32
N ALA A 323 -5.83 -21.09 -25.02
CA ALA A 323 -5.93 -19.89 -25.85
C ALA A 323 -6.92 -20.02 -27.04
N GLN A 324 -7.39 -21.24 -27.34
CA GLN A 324 -8.36 -21.55 -28.38
C GLN A 324 -9.79 -21.68 -27.83
N GLY A 325 -9.98 -21.59 -26.51
CA GLY A 325 -11.29 -21.73 -25.86
C GLY A 325 -11.66 -23.16 -25.49
N HIS A 326 -10.74 -24.12 -25.58
CA HIS A 326 -11.02 -25.53 -25.29
C HIS A 326 -10.58 -25.95 -23.89
N ALA A 327 -11.28 -26.91 -23.29
CA ALA A 327 -10.97 -27.42 -21.95
C ALA A 327 -9.50 -27.85 -21.81
N LEU A 328 -8.81 -27.32 -20.80
CA LEU A 328 -7.50 -27.79 -20.37
C LEU A 328 -7.65 -29.17 -19.72
N LEU A 329 -7.07 -30.21 -20.31
CA LEU A 329 -7.23 -31.58 -19.79
C LEU A 329 -6.16 -31.90 -18.73
N PRO A 330 -6.52 -32.40 -17.53
CA PRO A 330 -7.88 -32.70 -17.05
C PRO A 330 -8.52 -31.57 -16.21
N GLN A 331 -7.86 -30.41 -16.05
CA GLN A 331 -8.26 -29.34 -15.12
C GLN A 331 -9.64 -28.72 -15.42
N GLY A 332 -10.04 -28.65 -16.69
CA GLY A 332 -11.31 -28.15 -17.19
C GLY A 332 -12.34 -29.23 -17.45
N LEU A 333 -12.21 -30.38 -16.78
CA LEU A 333 -13.18 -31.47 -16.84
C LEU A 333 -14.01 -31.55 -15.56
N VAL A 334 -15.29 -31.92 -15.71
CA VAL A 334 -16.18 -32.20 -14.57
C VAL A 334 -15.78 -33.52 -13.90
N ASP A 335 -15.50 -34.54 -14.70
CA ASP A 335 -15.07 -35.88 -14.26
C ASP A 335 -13.64 -36.19 -14.77
N PRO A 336 -12.58 -35.65 -14.13
CA PRO A 336 -11.20 -35.82 -14.58
C PRO A 336 -10.68 -37.26 -14.49
N GLU A 337 -11.32 -38.11 -13.68
CA GLU A 337 -10.93 -39.50 -13.44
C GLU A 337 -11.72 -40.52 -14.30
N ARG A 338 -12.60 -40.04 -15.18
CA ARG A 338 -13.44 -40.92 -16.02
C ARG A 338 -12.60 -41.76 -16.99
N SER A 339 -13.02 -43.00 -17.25
CA SER A 339 -12.44 -43.87 -18.29
C SER A 339 -13.54 -44.43 -19.22
N PRO A 340 -13.54 -44.12 -20.53
CA PRO A 340 -12.62 -43.20 -21.21
C PRO A 340 -12.78 -41.74 -20.74
N LEU A 341 -11.71 -40.93 -20.82
CA LEU A 341 -11.73 -39.54 -20.36
C LEU A 341 -12.73 -38.69 -21.13
N LEU A 342 -12.83 -38.90 -22.44
CA LEU A 342 -13.73 -38.18 -23.35
C LEU A 342 -14.66 -39.17 -24.08
N PRO A 343 -15.85 -38.76 -24.52
CA PRO A 343 -16.47 -37.44 -24.32
C PRO A 343 -16.96 -37.28 -22.88
N GLN A 344 -16.93 -36.07 -22.34
CA GLN A 344 -17.58 -35.76 -21.06
C GLN A 344 -19.10 -35.66 -21.24
N GLN A 345 -19.84 -35.79 -20.14
CA GLN A 345 -21.31 -35.61 -20.16
C GLN A 345 -21.74 -34.18 -19.89
N GLN A 346 -20.88 -33.40 -19.23
CA GLN A 346 -21.17 -32.04 -18.79
C GLN A 346 -19.99 -31.12 -19.13
N ALA A 347 -20.32 -29.86 -19.39
CA ALA A 347 -19.40 -28.75 -19.50
C ALA A 347 -18.98 -28.33 -18.10
N GLU A 348 -17.68 -28.14 -17.90
CA GLU A 348 -17.18 -27.45 -16.73
C GLU A 348 -17.50 -25.96 -16.87
N VAL A 349 -18.08 -25.34 -15.85
CA VAL A 349 -18.59 -23.96 -15.94
C VAL A 349 -17.54 -22.90 -16.26
N MET A 350 -16.29 -23.10 -15.84
CA MET A 350 -15.15 -22.25 -16.17
C MET A 350 -14.52 -22.60 -17.53
N VAL A 351 -15.14 -23.48 -18.30
CA VAL A 351 -14.86 -23.76 -19.72
C VAL A 351 -16.02 -23.31 -20.60
N GLY A 352 -17.25 -23.69 -20.23
CA GLY A 352 -18.47 -23.33 -20.98
C GLY A 352 -18.77 -24.19 -22.21
N GLU A 353 -17.98 -25.23 -22.51
CA GLU A 353 -18.27 -26.26 -23.51
C GLU A 353 -18.17 -27.67 -22.92
N VAL A 354 -18.93 -28.62 -23.46
CA VAL A 354 -18.88 -30.06 -23.16
C VAL A 354 -17.75 -30.67 -24.01
N PRO A 355 -16.63 -31.13 -23.42
CA PRO A 355 -15.52 -31.67 -24.20
C PRO A 355 -15.88 -33.01 -24.85
N LEU A 356 -15.79 -33.07 -26.18
CA LEU A 356 -16.08 -34.26 -26.99
C LEU A 356 -14.78 -35.00 -27.35
N GLU A 357 -13.78 -34.25 -27.81
CA GLU A 357 -12.43 -34.71 -28.14
C GLU A 357 -11.40 -33.68 -27.63
N ALA A 358 -10.11 -34.00 -27.69
CA ALA A 358 -9.08 -33.03 -27.32
C ALA A 358 -9.10 -31.83 -28.28
N GLY A 359 -9.36 -30.63 -27.75
CA GLY A 359 -9.50 -29.42 -28.57
C GLY A 359 -10.81 -29.33 -29.34
N THR A 360 -11.87 -30.04 -28.92
CA THR A 360 -13.20 -29.94 -29.53
C THR A 360 -14.29 -30.16 -28.49
N GLY A 361 -15.25 -29.23 -28.42
CA GLY A 361 -16.42 -29.33 -27.58
C GLY A 361 -17.69 -28.83 -28.27
N LYS A 362 -18.82 -28.98 -27.59
CA LYS A 362 -20.11 -28.35 -27.95
C LYS A 362 -20.58 -27.43 -26.84
N LEU A 363 -21.32 -26.38 -27.20
CA LEU A 363 -22.02 -25.58 -26.19
C LEU A 363 -23.08 -26.43 -25.45
N PRO A 364 -23.34 -26.15 -24.17
CA PRO A 364 -24.36 -26.85 -23.41
C PRO A 364 -25.76 -26.49 -23.92
N ASP A 365 -26.61 -27.51 -24.09
CA ASP A 365 -28.00 -27.33 -24.53
C ASP A 365 -28.94 -26.98 -23.34
N SER A 366 -28.47 -27.16 -22.11
CA SER A 366 -29.19 -26.79 -20.89
C SER A 366 -28.24 -26.60 -19.71
N LEU A 367 -28.73 -25.99 -18.61
CA LEU A 367 -27.99 -25.93 -17.35
C LEU A 367 -27.72 -27.30 -16.71
N ASP A 368 -28.41 -28.37 -17.13
CA ASP A 368 -28.16 -29.72 -16.62
C ASP A 368 -26.91 -30.35 -17.28
N GLU A 369 -26.50 -29.84 -18.45
CA GLU A 369 -25.20 -30.13 -19.06
C GLU A 369 -24.07 -29.24 -18.51
N LEU A 370 -24.34 -28.37 -17.53
CA LEU A 370 -23.34 -27.50 -16.92
C LEU A 370 -23.04 -27.97 -15.49
N ALA A 371 -21.77 -28.04 -15.10
CA ALA A 371 -21.38 -28.44 -13.75
C ALA A 371 -20.08 -27.76 -13.29
N VAL A 372 -19.86 -27.74 -11.98
CA VAL A 372 -18.65 -27.21 -11.36
C VAL A 372 -17.60 -28.32 -11.23
N GLY A 373 -16.45 -28.17 -11.89
CA GLY A 373 -15.36 -29.14 -11.77
C GLY A 373 -14.75 -29.17 -10.35
N PRO A 374 -14.03 -30.25 -9.97
CA PRO A 374 -13.42 -30.35 -8.64
C PRO A 374 -12.39 -29.24 -8.36
N LEU A 375 -11.68 -28.75 -9.39
CA LEU A 375 -10.74 -27.64 -9.23
C LEU A 375 -11.46 -26.33 -8.95
N THR A 376 -12.50 -26.00 -9.74
CA THR A 376 -13.34 -24.81 -9.52
C THR A 376 -13.99 -24.84 -8.14
N ALA A 377 -14.53 -26.00 -7.72
CA ALA A 377 -15.11 -26.19 -6.39
C ALA A 377 -14.10 -25.93 -5.26
N ALA A 378 -12.83 -26.32 -5.45
CA ALA A 378 -11.77 -26.03 -4.49
C ALA A 378 -11.41 -24.53 -4.45
N GLU A 379 -11.34 -23.86 -5.60
CA GLU A 379 -11.03 -22.43 -5.70
C GLU A 379 -12.07 -21.56 -4.99
N VAL A 380 -13.35 -21.90 -5.13
CA VAL A 380 -14.45 -21.22 -4.43
C VAL A 380 -14.76 -21.81 -3.06
N ARG A 381 -13.97 -22.77 -2.57
CA ARG A 381 -14.07 -23.39 -1.23
C ARG A 381 -15.41 -24.10 -0.94
N TRP A 382 -15.93 -24.81 -1.93
CA TRP A 382 -17.02 -25.75 -1.74
C TRP A 382 -16.54 -27.08 -1.18
N THR A 383 -15.30 -27.49 -1.46
CA THR A 383 -14.74 -28.71 -0.86
C THR A 383 -14.50 -28.53 0.64
N SER A 384 -14.93 -29.50 1.45
CA SER A 384 -14.56 -29.56 2.87
C SER A 384 -13.05 -29.76 2.99
N ARG A 385 -12.38 -28.97 3.82
CA ARG A 385 -10.98 -29.21 4.22
C ARG A 385 -10.84 -30.47 5.05
#